data_AF-A0A7Z9Y8Y9-F1
#
_entry.id   AF-A0A7Z9Y8Y9-F1
#
_cell.length_a   1.000
_cell.length_b   1.000
_cell.length_c   1.000
_cell.angle_alpha   90.00
_cell.angle_beta   90.00
_cell.angle_gamma   90.00
#
_symmetry.space_group_name_H-M   'P 1'
#
loop_
_entity.id
_entity.type
_entity.pdbx_description
1 polymer ?
#
loop_
_entity_poly.entity_id
_entity_poly.type
_entity_poly.pdbx_seq_one_letter_code
_entity_poly.pdbx_strand_id
1 'polypeptide(L)'
;MLYFALLALVVGLGLPLAAAGAAVAQGIATRSALEGISRQPEAAPRIQLTMIIGLALIESLVIYVLLTFFILQAKLPSSDRMLEAVKEISKAEAIKGPAKVSIKASPFAPSTKGELASKLTISVWNKDGVPLKGQKLSITAGEGEIRNFIDNGDGTYTAFLIIPSKEEGEIAVRATAENGVYDDLILQVAPMGLSRASSR
;
A
#
# COMPACT_ATOMS: atom_id res chain seq x y z
N MET A 1 -17.42 3.39 3.76
CA MET A 1 -16.07 3.49 4.37
C MET A 1 -15.82 4.85 4.97
N LEU A 2 -16.03 5.96 4.24
CA LEU A 2 -15.82 7.32 4.76
C LEU A 2 -16.59 7.61 6.07
N TYR A 3 -17.85 7.17 6.17
CA TYR A 3 -18.67 7.34 7.38
C TYR A 3 -17.99 6.76 8.64
N PHE A 4 -17.52 5.51 8.58
CA PHE A 4 -16.88 4.85 9.73
C PHE A 4 -15.53 5.47 10.07
N ALA A 5 -14.78 5.94 9.07
CA ALA A 5 -13.52 6.65 9.30
C ALA A 5 -13.75 7.99 10.03
N LEU A 6 -14.73 8.78 9.58
CA LEU A 6 -15.11 10.03 10.25
C LEU A 6 -15.64 9.79 11.66
N LEU A 7 -16.47 8.76 11.84
CA LEU A 7 -16.99 8.36 13.15
C LEU A 7 -15.84 8.00 14.11
N ALA A 8 -14.87 7.19 13.67
CA ALA A 8 -13.71 6.81 14.47
C ALA A 8 -12.85 8.02 14.84
N LEU A 9 -12.67 8.98 13.92
CA LEU A 9 -11.94 10.21 14.18
C LEU A 9 -12.64 11.09 15.22
N VAL A 10 -13.96 11.28 15.10
CA VAL A 10 -14.75 12.05 16.06
C VAL A 10 -14.72 11.41 17.44
N VAL A 11 -14.88 10.08 17.52
CA VAL A 11 -14.80 9.34 18.80
C VAL A 11 -13.40 9.45 19.39
N GLY A 12 -12.35 9.28 18.58
CA GLY A 12 -10.96 9.28 19.04
C GLY A 12 -10.44 10.66 19.47
N LEU A 13 -10.92 11.74 18.83
CA LEU A 13 -10.38 13.10 19.06
C LEU A 13 -11.35 14.04 19.78
N GLY A 14 -12.66 13.80 19.73
CA GLY A 14 -13.66 14.72 20.28
C GLY A 14 -13.50 14.96 21.78
N LEU A 15 -13.39 13.89 22.57
CA LEU A 15 -13.23 13.99 24.02
C LEU A 15 -11.85 14.55 24.43
N PRO A 16 -10.72 14.11 23.86
CA PRO A 16 -9.41 14.72 24.16
C PRO A 16 -9.36 16.22 23.86
N LEU A 17 -9.95 16.68 22.75
CA LEU A 17 -9.97 18.10 22.40
C LEU A 17 -10.82 18.92 23.39
N ALA A 18 -11.99 18.40 23.78
CA ALA A 18 -12.81 19.05 24.80
C ALA A 18 -12.10 19.11 26.17
N ALA A 19 -11.46 18.01 26.59
CA ALA A 19 -10.68 17.96 27.83
C ALA A 19 -9.50 18.93 27.81
N ALA A 20 -8.78 19.03 26.69
CA ALA A 20 -7.68 19.99 26.52
C ALA A 20 -8.16 21.45 26.63
N GLY A 21 -9.28 21.77 25.96
CA GLY A 21 -9.89 23.10 26.06
C GLY A 21 -10.35 23.44 27.48
N ALA A 22 -10.96 22.48 28.17
CA ALA A 22 -11.39 22.64 29.56
C ALA A 22 -10.20 22.83 30.51
N ALA A 23 -9.13 22.06 30.36
CA ALA A 23 -7.93 22.21 31.18
C ALA A 23 -7.32 23.62 31.10
N VAL A 24 -7.27 24.20 29.89
CA VAL A 24 -6.81 25.58 29.69
C VAL A 24 -7.77 26.58 30.35
N ALA A 25 -9.07 26.44 30.13
CA ALA A 25 -10.07 27.35 30.69
C ALA A 25 -10.09 27.31 32.23
N GLN A 26 -10.03 26.12 32.83
CA GLN A 26 -9.97 25.92 34.27
C GLN A 26 -8.66 26.50 34.85
N GLY A 27 -7.52 26.29 34.20
CA GLY A 27 -6.25 26.87 34.62
C GLY A 27 -6.28 28.40 34.67
N ILE A 28 -6.86 29.04 33.66
CA ILE A 28 -7.04 30.50 33.61
C ILE A 28 -8.00 30.98 34.71
N ALA A 29 -9.14 30.30 34.89
CA ALA A 29 -10.12 30.65 35.92
C ALA A 29 -9.53 30.56 37.33
N THR A 30 -8.82 29.46 37.64
CA THR A 30 -8.17 29.25 38.93
C THR A 30 -7.06 30.28 39.17
N ARG A 31 -6.20 30.53 38.17
CA ARG A 31 -5.16 31.55 38.28
C ARG A 31 -5.75 32.93 38.59
N SER A 32 -6.79 33.33 37.87
CA SER A 32 -7.44 34.64 38.03
C SER A 32 -8.09 34.77 39.41
N ALA A 33 -8.69 33.69 39.92
CA ALA A 33 -9.23 33.65 41.26
C ALA A 33 -8.14 33.79 42.34
N LEU A 34 -7.01 33.09 42.20
CA LEU A 34 -5.88 33.18 43.13
C LEU A 34 -5.25 34.58 43.13
N GLU A 35 -5.06 35.19 41.96
CA GLU A 35 -4.59 36.58 41.86
C GLU A 35 -5.57 37.56 42.54
N GLY A 36 -6.88 37.37 42.34
CA GLY A 36 -7.91 38.16 43.02
C GLY A 36 -7.87 38.03 44.54
N ILE A 37 -7.77 36.80 45.05
CA ILE A 37 -7.66 36.50 46.49
C ILE A 37 -6.40 37.12 47.08
N SER A 38 -5.27 37.03 46.38
CA SER A 38 -4.00 37.60 46.87
C SER A 38 -4.06 39.12 47.07
N ARG A 39 -4.87 39.82 46.26
CA ARG A 39 -5.04 41.28 46.32
C ARG A 39 -6.11 41.70 47.34
N GLN A 40 -7.12 40.87 47.57
CA GLN A 40 -8.23 41.12 48.48
C GLN A 40 -8.58 39.84 49.27
N PRO A 41 -7.79 39.51 50.32
CA PRO A 41 -8.00 38.29 51.10
C PRO A 41 -9.38 38.23 51.77
N GLU A 42 -9.96 39.37 52.12
CA GLU A 42 -11.28 39.46 52.76
C GLU A 42 -12.42 39.02 51.82
N ALA A 43 -12.21 39.14 50.50
CA ALA A 43 -13.17 38.72 49.48
C ALA A 43 -13.05 37.24 49.10
N ALA A 44 -12.12 36.48 49.69
CA ALA A 44 -11.79 35.12 49.27
C ALA A 44 -12.98 34.15 49.22
N PRO A 45 -13.89 34.11 50.23
CA PRO A 45 -15.04 33.20 50.18
C PRO A 45 -15.96 33.46 48.98
N ARG A 46 -16.14 34.74 48.61
CA ARG A 46 -16.99 35.12 47.48
C ARG A 46 -16.33 34.78 46.15
N ILE A 47 -15.02 35.04 46.02
CA ILE A 47 -14.24 34.69 44.81
C ILE A 47 -14.24 33.18 44.59
N GLN A 48 -14.02 32.38 45.65
CA GLN A 48 -14.04 30.92 45.57
C GLN A 48 -15.39 30.39 45.09
N LEU A 49 -16.50 30.91 45.62
CA LEU A 49 -17.83 30.52 45.19
C LEU A 49 -18.04 30.79 43.69
N THR A 50 -17.71 31.99 43.21
CA THR A 50 -17.84 32.34 41.79
C THR A 50 -16.92 31.48 40.91
N MET A 51 -15.70 31.21 41.35
CA MET A 51 -14.77 30.31 40.66
C MET A 51 -15.34 28.90 40.54
N ILE A 52 -15.84 28.31 41.64
CA ILE A 52 -16.40 26.95 41.64
C ILE A 52 -17.59 26.85 40.68
N ILE A 53 -18.47 27.86 40.66
CA ILE A 53 -19.58 27.91 39.71
C ILE A 53 -19.07 27.93 38.26
N GLY A 54 -18.06 28.76 37.97
CA GLY A 54 -17.45 28.81 36.64
C GLY A 54 -16.80 27.49 36.23
N LEU A 55 -16.05 26.86 37.13
CA LEU A 55 -15.42 25.56 36.90
C LEU A 55 -16.47 24.47 36.66
N ALA A 56 -17.57 24.46 37.41
CA ALA A 56 -18.66 23.51 37.24
C ALA A 56 -19.35 23.67 35.87
N LEU A 57 -19.51 24.91 35.37
CA LEU A 57 -20.06 25.15 34.04
C LEU A 57 -19.11 24.67 32.93
N ILE A 58 -17.80 24.87 33.08
CA ILE A 58 -16.80 24.32 32.15
C ILE A 58 -16.88 22.79 32.15
N GLU A 59 -16.92 22.18 33.33
CA GLU A 59 -17.00 20.72 33.48
C GLU A 59 -18.30 20.16 32.86
N SER A 60 -19.41 20.91 32.95
CA SER A 60 -20.69 20.52 32.34
C SER A 60 -20.58 20.30 30.82
N LEU A 61 -19.75 21.11 30.13
CA LEU A 61 -19.51 20.93 28.70
C LEU A 61 -18.70 19.67 28.42
N VAL A 62 -17.71 19.37 29.25
CA VAL A 62 -16.88 18.16 29.12
C VAL A 62 -17.72 16.91 29.32
N ILE A 63 -18.61 16.87 30.32
CA ILE A 63 -19.48 15.71 30.53
C ILE A 63 -20.50 15.51 29.39
N TYR A 64 -20.96 16.57 28.74
CA TYR A 64 -21.79 16.45 27.53
C TYR A 64 -21.00 15.82 26.38
N VAL A 65 -19.74 16.20 26.20
CA VAL A 65 -18.86 15.57 25.21
C VAL A 65 -18.56 14.11 25.58
N LEU A 66 -18.34 13.81 26.86
CA LEU A 66 -18.18 12.44 27.34
C LEU A 66 -19.42 11.57 27.09
N LEU A 67 -20.62 12.12 27.30
CA LEU A 67 -21.87 11.42 27.01
C LEU A 67 -21.98 11.09 25.51
N THR A 68 -21.70 12.06 24.64
CA THR A 68 -21.73 11.83 23.19
C THR A 68 -20.64 10.85 22.74
N PHE A 69 -19.47 10.85 23.38
CA PHE A 69 -18.43 9.84 23.16
C PHE A 69 -18.96 8.42 23.40
N PHE A 70 -19.61 8.14 24.53
CA PHE A 70 -20.15 6.80 24.80
C PHE A 70 -21.23 6.39 23.80
N ILE A 71 -22.12 7.32 23.43
CA ILE A 71 -23.18 7.05 22.44
C ILE A 71 -22.59 6.72 21.06
N LEU A 72 -21.53 7.40 20.65
CA LEU A 72 -20.90 7.21 19.35
C LEU A 72 -19.94 6.01 19.32
N GLN A 73 -19.22 5.74 20.41
CA GLN A 73 -18.35 4.57 20.56
C GLN A 73 -19.15 3.27 20.35
N ALA A 74 -20.37 3.19 20.88
CA ALA A 74 -21.25 2.05 20.70
C ALA A 74 -21.69 1.80 19.24
N LYS A 75 -21.51 2.79 18.34
CA LYS A 75 -21.83 2.68 16.92
C LYS A 75 -20.66 2.22 16.06
N LEU A 76 -19.46 2.07 16.63
CA LEU A 76 -18.31 1.56 15.89
C LEU A 76 -18.45 0.04 15.62
N PRO A 77 -18.04 -0.44 14.44
CA PRO A 77 -18.07 -1.85 14.12
C PRO A 77 -17.11 -2.66 15.00
N SER A 78 -17.48 -3.91 15.31
CA SER A 78 -16.60 -4.82 16.06
C SER A 78 -15.34 -5.17 15.27
N SER A 79 -14.26 -5.49 15.98
CA SER A 79 -12.98 -5.93 15.40
C SER A 79 -13.16 -7.10 14.44
N ASP A 80 -14.05 -8.05 14.78
CA ASP A 80 -14.27 -9.26 13.99
C ASP A 80 -14.89 -8.93 12.63
N ARG A 81 -15.91 -8.06 12.62
CA ARG A 81 -16.55 -7.59 11.38
C ARG A 81 -15.58 -6.79 10.51
N MET A 82 -14.71 -6.00 11.13
CA MET A 82 -13.67 -5.28 10.41
C MET A 82 -12.66 -6.23 9.78
N LEU A 83 -12.26 -7.27 10.51
CA LEU A 83 -11.33 -8.28 10.00
C LEU A 83 -11.94 -9.07 8.84
N GLU A 84 -13.22 -9.45 8.95
CA GLU A 84 -13.96 -10.08 7.86
C GLU A 84 -14.04 -9.17 6.63
N ALA A 85 -14.41 -7.89 6.80
CA ALA A 85 -14.45 -6.93 5.71
C ALA A 85 -13.09 -6.75 5.03
N VAL A 86 -12.00 -6.68 5.80
CA VAL A 86 -10.63 -6.59 5.27
C VAL A 86 -10.27 -7.86 4.51
N LYS A 87 -10.61 -9.04 5.03
CA LYS A 87 -10.38 -10.32 4.33
C LYS A 87 -11.12 -10.36 3.01
N GLU A 88 -12.38 -9.94 2.96
CA GLU A 88 -13.15 -9.91 1.71
C GLU A 88 -12.59 -8.90 0.71
N ILE A 89 -12.14 -7.73 1.15
CA ILE A 89 -11.43 -6.76 0.29
C ILE A 89 -10.15 -7.38 -0.27
N SER A 90 -9.33 -8.02 0.59
CA SER A 90 -8.09 -8.66 0.17
C SER A 90 -8.32 -9.79 -0.84
N LYS A 91 -9.39 -10.58 -0.68
CA LYS A 91 -9.77 -11.62 -1.65
C LYS A 91 -10.19 -11.00 -2.97
N ALA A 92 -11.01 -9.95 -2.94
CA ALA A 92 -11.45 -9.25 -4.15
C ALA A 92 -10.26 -8.63 -4.92
N GLU A 93 -9.26 -8.12 -4.20
CA GLU A 93 -8.03 -7.59 -4.78
C GLU A 93 -7.14 -8.70 -5.35
N ALA A 94 -7.02 -9.83 -4.63
CA ALA A 94 -6.31 -11.01 -5.12
C ALA A 94 -6.94 -11.61 -6.40
N ILE A 95 -8.26 -11.47 -6.59
CA ILE A 95 -8.95 -11.88 -7.83
C ILE A 95 -8.57 -10.96 -9.02
N LYS A 96 -8.29 -9.68 -8.76
CA LYS A 96 -7.92 -8.70 -9.80
C LYS A 96 -6.43 -8.72 -10.15
N GLY A 97 -5.58 -9.14 -9.22
CA GLY A 97 -4.13 -9.18 -9.42
C GLY A 97 -3.65 -10.37 -10.27
N PRO A 98 -2.37 -10.39 -10.65
CA PRO A 98 -1.74 -11.50 -11.36
C PRO A 98 -1.90 -12.81 -10.60
N ALA A 99 -2.53 -13.81 -11.23
CA ALA A 99 -2.66 -15.16 -10.69
C ALA A 99 -1.82 -16.17 -11.49
N LYS A 100 -1.53 -15.85 -12.76
CA LYS A 100 -0.68 -16.65 -13.63
C LYS A 100 0.20 -15.75 -14.47
N VAL A 101 1.50 -16.03 -14.47
CA VAL A 101 2.45 -15.50 -15.45
C VAL A 101 2.82 -16.66 -16.36
N SER A 102 3.04 -16.40 -17.65
CA SER A 102 3.69 -17.35 -18.54
C SER A 102 4.72 -16.65 -19.38
N ILE A 103 5.92 -17.21 -19.47
CA ILE A 103 6.98 -16.73 -20.34
C ILE A 103 7.24 -17.73 -21.46
N LYS A 104 7.36 -17.21 -22.68
CA LYS A 104 7.79 -17.96 -23.87
C LYS A 104 8.88 -17.17 -24.57
N ALA A 105 9.68 -17.86 -25.37
CA ALA A 105 10.71 -17.22 -26.16
C ALA A 105 10.74 -17.74 -27.60
N SER A 106 11.19 -16.90 -28.52
CA SER A 106 11.62 -17.35 -29.84
C SER A 106 13.00 -18.04 -29.76
N PRO A 107 13.37 -18.89 -30.72
CA PRO A 107 14.75 -19.32 -30.87
C PRO A 107 15.71 -18.12 -30.95
N PHE A 108 16.95 -18.31 -30.51
CA PHE A 108 17.98 -17.30 -30.67
C PHE A 108 18.31 -17.07 -32.15
N ALA A 109 18.44 -15.80 -32.54
CA ALA A 109 18.86 -15.39 -33.86
C ALA A 109 20.01 -14.37 -33.76
N PRO A 110 20.94 -14.32 -34.72
CA PRO A 110 21.98 -13.30 -34.75
C PRO A 110 21.40 -11.89 -34.80
N SER A 111 21.93 -11.00 -33.97
CA SER A 111 21.63 -9.56 -33.99
C SER A 111 22.58 -8.83 -34.94
N THR A 112 22.24 -7.61 -35.32
CA THR A 112 23.07 -6.75 -36.17
C THR A 112 24.41 -6.34 -35.54
N LYS A 113 24.61 -6.63 -34.25
CA LYS A 113 25.84 -6.33 -33.48
C LYS A 113 26.71 -7.57 -33.22
N GLY A 114 26.38 -8.73 -33.79
CA GLY A 114 27.12 -9.97 -33.58
C GLY A 114 26.84 -10.66 -32.23
N GLU A 115 25.78 -10.25 -31.54
CA GLU A 115 25.20 -10.91 -30.36
C GLU A 115 24.10 -11.90 -30.80
N LEU A 116 23.65 -12.80 -29.93
CA LEU A 116 22.43 -13.57 -30.15
C LEU A 116 21.27 -12.89 -29.42
N ALA A 117 20.11 -12.84 -30.06
CA ALA A 117 18.89 -12.24 -29.51
C ALA A 117 17.74 -13.26 -29.53
N SER A 118 17.02 -13.36 -28.42
CA SER A 118 15.76 -14.09 -28.35
C SER A 118 14.65 -13.16 -27.89
N LYS A 119 13.51 -13.18 -28.60
CA LYS A 119 12.32 -12.41 -28.22
C LYS A 119 11.56 -13.17 -27.15
N LEU A 120 11.44 -12.56 -25.98
CA LEU A 120 10.60 -13.03 -24.88
C LEU A 120 9.18 -12.46 -25.04
N THR A 121 8.18 -13.32 -24.89
CA THR A 121 6.77 -12.96 -24.81
C THR A 121 6.25 -13.44 -23.47
N ILE A 122 5.85 -12.50 -22.63
CA ILE A 122 5.28 -12.75 -21.32
C ILE A 122 3.78 -12.47 -21.41
N SER A 123 2.96 -13.28 -20.75
CA SER A 123 1.53 -13.08 -20.66
C SER A 123 1.09 -13.23 -19.23
N VAL A 124 0.22 -12.34 -18.78
CA VAL A 124 -0.23 -12.26 -17.39
C VAL A 124 -1.74 -12.36 -17.36
N TRP A 125 -2.26 -13.25 -16.50
CA TRP A 125 -3.69 -13.44 -16.31
C TRP A 125 -4.05 -13.35 -14.83
N ASN A 126 -5.29 -12.93 -14.58
CA ASN A 126 -5.90 -13.04 -13.27
C ASN A 126 -6.47 -14.46 -13.04
N LYS A 127 -7.08 -14.68 -11.87
CA LYS A 127 -7.63 -15.98 -11.48
C LYS A 127 -8.77 -16.46 -12.40
N ASP A 128 -9.47 -15.54 -13.04
CA ASP A 128 -10.59 -15.82 -13.95
C ASP A 128 -10.11 -16.07 -15.40
N GLY A 129 -8.80 -16.06 -15.64
CA GLY A 129 -8.23 -16.24 -16.98
C GLY A 129 -8.32 -14.99 -17.88
N VAL A 130 -8.64 -13.82 -17.32
CA VAL A 130 -8.65 -12.54 -18.02
C VAL A 130 -7.22 -11.99 -18.09
N PRO A 131 -6.73 -11.54 -19.26
CA PRO A 131 -5.40 -10.97 -19.38
C PRO A 131 -5.29 -9.61 -18.65
N LEU A 132 -4.18 -9.39 -17.94
CA LEU A 132 -3.94 -8.21 -17.11
C LEU A 132 -2.93 -7.25 -17.75
N LYS A 133 -3.42 -6.03 -18.01
CA LYS A 133 -2.69 -4.93 -18.64
C LYS A 133 -1.97 -4.07 -17.59
N GLY A 134 -0.92 -3.35 -17.99
CA GLY A 134 -0.27 -2.34 -17.15
C GLY A 134 0.41 -2.90 -15.90
N GLN A 135 0.71 -4.19 -15.86
CA GLN A 135 1.37 -4.83 -14.73
C GLN A 135 2.86 -4.51 -14.76
N LYS A 136 3.43 -4.25 -13.59
CA LYS A 136 4.88 -4.15 -13.42
C LYS A 136 5.46 -5.56 -13.31
N LEU A 137 6.42 -5.87 -14.17
CA LEU A 137 7.10 -7.16 -14.19
C LEU A 137 8.61 -6.97 -14.00
N SER A 138 9.22 -7.88 -13.26
CA SER A 138 10.67 -8.05 -13.18
C SER A 138 11.06 -9.26 -14.01
N ILE A 139 12.03 -9.11 -14.91
CA ILE A 139 12.60 -10.20 -15.69
C ILE A 139 14.06 -10.36 -15.30
N THR A 140 14.43 -11.55 -14.88
CA THR A 140 15.81 -11.91 -14.51
C THR A 140 16.28 -13.04 -15.39
N ALA A 141 17.44 -12.91 -16.02
CA ALA A 141 18.11 -13.98 -16.73
C ALA A 141 19.39 -14.38 -16.00
N GLY A 142 19.76 -15.66 -16.06
CA GLY A 142 21.02 -16.15 -15.50
C GLY A 142 22.25 -15.57 -16.21
N GLU A 143 22.13 -15.34 -17.52
CA GLU A 143 23.17 -14.76 -18.38
C GLU A 143 22.52 -13.80 -19.39
N GLY A 144 23.31 -12.84 -19.88
CA GLY A 144 22.86 -11.83 -20.84
C GLY A 144 22.12 -10.63 -20.24
N GLU A 145 21.60 -9.79 -21.13
CA GLU A 145 20.92 -8.54 -20.79
C GLU A 145 19.48 -8.54 -21.35
N ILE A 146 18.53 -8.11 -20.53
CA ILE A 146 17.14 -7.88 -20.96
C ILE A 146 17.00 -6.46 -21.51
N ARG A 147 16.58 -6.33 -22.76
CA ARG A 147 16.38 -5.04 -23.45
C ARG A 147 14.95 -4.89 -23.97
N ASN A 148 14.54 -3.64 -24.18
CA ASN A 148 13.27 -3.26 -24.82
C ASN A 148 12.03 -3.94 -24.20
N PHE A 149 11.86 -3.83 -22.88
CA PHE A 149 10.63 -4.28 -22.23
C PHE A 149 9.46 -3.36 -22.60
N ILE A 150 8.42 -3.93 -23.21
CA ILE A 150 7.25 -3.23 -23.75
C ILE A 150 5.98 -3.93 -23.27
N ASP A 151 5.05 -3.19 -22.70
CA ASP A 151 3.66 -3.63 -22.50
C ASP A 151 2.87 -3.39 -23.79
N ASN A 152 2.26 -4.44 -24.34
CA ASN A 152 1.49 -4.36 -25.57
C ASN A 152 0.04 -3.88 -25.35
N GLY A 153 -0.38 -3.66 -24.09
CA GLY A 153 -1.71 -3.15 -23.75
C GLY A 153 -2.84 -4.17 -23.89
N ASP A 154 -2.50 -5.44 -24.08
CA ASP A 154 -3.43 -6.58 -24.20
C ASP A 154 -3.19 -7.64 -23.11
N GLY A 155 -2.30 -7.36 -22.15
CA GLY A 155 -1.87 -8.28 -21.10
C GLY A 155 -0.70 -9.17 -21.51
N THR A 156 -0.12 -8.91 -22.68
CA THR A 156 1.17 -9.45 -23.11
C THR A 156 2.25 -8.37 -23.04
N TYR A 157 3.46 -8.82 -22.73
CA TYR A 157 4.66 -7.99 -22.62
C TYR A 157 5.74 -8.62 -23.47
N THR A 158 6.54 -7.79 -24.14
CA THR A 158 7.66 -8.27 -24.96
C THR A 158 8.97 -7.68 -24.47
N ALA A 159 10.03 -8.48 -24.54
CA ALA A 159 11.38 -8.07 -24.26
C ALA A 159 12.35 -8.87 -25.13
N PHE A 160 13.60 -8.47 -25.17
CA PHE A 160 14.66 -9.22 -25.84
C PHE A 160 15.72 -9.62 -24.82
N LEU A 161 16.03 -10.92 -24.76
CA LEU A 161 17.23 -11.40 -24.10
C LEU A 161 18.37 -11.35 -25.11
N ILE A 162 19.42 -10.62 -24.77
CA ILE A 162 20.62 -10.45 -25.59
C ILE A 162 21.79 -11.11 -24.89
N ILE A 163 22.43 -12.06 -25.57
CA ILE A 163 23.59 -12.81 -25.05
C ILE A 163 24.78 -12.73 -26.02
N PRO A 164 26.03 -12.82 -25.54
CA PRO A 164 27.20 -12.98 -26.39
C PRO A 164 27.09 -14.21 -27.30
N SER A 165 27.61 -14.12 -28.53
CA SER A 165 27.58 -15.20 -29.53
C SER A 165 28.47 -16.42 -29.21
N LYS A 166 29.21 -16.38 -28.10
CA LYS A 166 30.08 -17.46 -27.62
C LYS A 166 29.44 -18.29 -26.49
N GLU A 167 28.27 -17.88 -26.01
CA GLU A 167 27.56 -18.63 -24.97
C GLU A 167 26.90 -19.87 -25.58
N GLU A 168 26.97 -20.98 -24.85
CA GLU A 168 26.41 -22.28 -25.22
C GLU A 168 25.81 -22.90 -23.96
N GLY A 169 24.72 -23.65 -24.10
CA GLY A 169 24.09 -24.35 -22.99
C GLY A 169 22.70 -23.80 -22.64
N GLU A 170 22.34 -23.87 -21.36
CA GLU A 170 21.00 -23.57 -20.87
C GLU A 170 20.97 -22.26 -20.07
N ILE A 171 20.13 -21.32 -20.49
CA ILE A 171 19.91 -20.05 -19.79
C ILE A 171 18.53 -20.07 -19.14
N ALA A 172 18.49 -19.94 -17.82
CA ALA A 172 17.26 -19.77 -17.08
C ALA A 172 16.81 -18.30 -17.11
N VAL A 173 15.53 -18.07 -17.42
CA VAL A 173 14.88 -16.77 -17.41
C VAL A 173 13.63 -16.85 -16.54
N ARG A 174 13.51 -15.93 -15.58
CA ARG A 174 12.35 -15.81 -14.71
C ARG A 174 11.62 -14.51 -15.01
N ALA A 175 10.30 -14.59 -15.22
CA ALA A 175 9.41 -13.44 -15.21
C ALA A 175 8.60 -13.43 -13.92
N THR A 176 8.60 -12.33 -13.17
CA THR A 176 7.91 -12.20 -11.88
C THR A 176 7.04 -10.94 -11.86
N ALA A 177 5.77 -11.11 -11.49
CA ALA A 177 4.85 -10.02 -11.22
C ALA A 177 5.10 -9.41 -9.82
N GLU A 178 4.64 -8.17 -9.61
CA GLU A 178 4.86 -7.41 -8.36
C GLU A 178 4.36 -8.14 -7.09
N ASN A 179 3.33 -8.98 -7.22
CA ASN A 179 2.80 -9.80 -6.11
C ASN A 179 3.55 -11.13 -5.91
N GLY A 180 4.64 -11.37 -6.64
CA GLY A 180 5.49 -12.55 -6.51
C GLY A 180 5.09 -13.75 -7.37
N VAL A 181 3.99 -13.69 -8.15
CA VAL A 181 3.66 -14.76 -9.10
C VAL A 181 4.70 -14.77 -10.23
N TYR A 182 5.23 -15.93 -10.56
CA TYR A 182 6.30 -16.06 -11.56
C TYR A 182 6.12 -17.26 -12.48
N ASP A 183 6.90 -17.25 -13.56
CA ASP A 183 7.13 -18.40 -14.44
C ASP A 183 8.61 -18.43 -14.85
N ASP A 184 9.13 -19.65 -14.99
CA ASP A 184 10.52 -19.91 -15.34
C ASP A 184 10.60 -20.53 -16.74
N LEU A 185 11.54 -20.07 -17.54
CA LEU A 185 11.82 -20.59 -18.87
C LEU A 185 13.30 -20.93 -18.99
N ILE A 186 13.58 -22.16 -19.42
CA ILE A 186 14.94 -22.58 -19.78
C ILE A 186 15.07 -22.47 -21.29
N LEU A 187 16.07 -21.72 -21.75
CA LEU A 187 16.38 -21.52 -23.15
C LEU A 187 17.65 -22.27 -23.51
N GLN A 188 17.61 -23.03 -24.60
CA GLN A 188 18.79 -23.68 -25.14
C GLN A 188 19.47 -22.77 -26.16
N VAL A 189 20.74 -22.47 -25.89
CA VAL A 189 21.63 -21.78 -26.81
C VAL A 189 22.43 -22.83 -27.56
N ALA A 190 22.11 -23.00 -28.83
CA ALA A 190 22.85 -23.91 -29.69
C ALA A 190 24.23 -23.32 -30.03
N PRO A 191 25.28 -24.14 -30.11
CA PRO A 191 26.57 -23.71 -30.64
C PRO A 191 26.37 -23.15 -32.04
N MET A 192 26.94 -21.97 -32.33
CA MET A 192 27.04 -21.49 -33.71
C MET A 192 28.03 -22.38 -34.46
N GLY A 193 27.56 -23.55 -34.89
CA GLY A 193 28.29 -24.41 -35.80
C GLY A 193 28.52 -23.65 -37.10
N LEU A 194 29.79 -23.47 -37.46
CA LEU A 194 30.22 -23.03 -38.79
C LEU A 194 29.38 -23.78 -39.83
N SER A 195 28.51 -23.06 -40.54
CA SER A 195 27.90 -23.57 -41.75
C SER A 195 29.04 -23.79 -42.75
N ARG A 196 29.62 -24.99 -42.73
CA ARG A 196 30.46 -25.45 -43.83
C ARG A 196 29.52 -25.57 -45.02
N ALA A 197 29.63 -24.61 -45.92
CA ALA A 197 29.17 -24.73 -47.28
C ALA A 197 29.70 -26.05 -47.85
N SER A 198 28.84 -27.08 -47.86
CA SER A 198 29.05 -28.27 -48.68
C SER A 198 28.71 -27.89 -50.10
N SER A 199 29.63 -27.19 -50.76
CA SER A 199 29.74 -27.16 -52.21
C SER A 199 30.54 -28.39 -52.62
N ARG A 200 29.84 -29.37 -53.20
CA ARG A 200 30.34 -30.25 -54.25
C ARG A 200 29.20 -30.57 -55.19
#